data_AF-A0A150NIN4-F1
#
_entry.id   AF-A0A150NIN4-F1
#
_cell.length_a   1.000
_cell.length_b   1.000
_cell.length_c   1.000
_cell.angle_alpha   90.00
_cell.angle_beta   90.00
_cell.angle_gamma   90.00
#
_symmetry.space_group_name_H-M   'P 1'
#
loop_
_entity.id
_entity.type
_entity.pdbx_description
1 polymer ?
#
loop_
_entity_poly.entity_id
_entity_poly.type
_entity_poly.pdbx_seq_one_letter_code
_entity_poly.pdbx_strand_id
1 'polypeptide(L)' 'MKLKHVLAGSAMGLSLLMAGVGNVWYYLNGSGAMNKGGWSKVGKSWYCFTTSGALLVNTTTPDGYRVNANGEWV' A
#
# COMPACT_ATOMS: atom_id res chain seq x y z
N MET A 1 -6.57 9.06 10.36
CA MET A 1 -5.62 7.94 10.12
C MET A 1 -4.97 8.17 8.77
N LYS A 2 -3.64 8.12 8.67
CA LYS A 2 -2.90 8.45 7.44
C LYS A 2 -1.99 7.27 7.08
N LEU A 3 -2.04 6.82 5.83
CA LEU A 3 -1.05 5.90 5.25
C LEU A 3 0.32 6.59 5.39
N LYS A 4 1.30 5.91 5.99
CA LYS A 4 2.61 6.52 6.26
C LYS A 4 3.57 6.09 5.16
N HIS A 5 4.16 7.09 4.49
CA HIS A 5 5.28 6.87 3.60
C HIS A 5 6.50 6.55 4.49
N VAL A 6 7.07 5.35 4.37
CA VAL A 6 8.38 5.03 4.96
C VAL A 6 9.39 5.22 3.84
N LEU A 7 10.26 6.23 3.99
CA LEU A 7 11.18 6.66 2.92
C LEU A 7 12.07 5.52 2.44
N ALA A 8 11.94 5.19 1.15
CA ALA A 8 13.06 4.91 0.26
C ALA A 8 12.75 5.65 -1.06
N GLY A 9 13.18 6.91 -1.15
CA GLY A 9 13.18 7.68 -2.41
C GLY A 9 11.88 8.44 -2.74
N SER A 10 11.99 9.77 -2.73
CA SER A 10 11.05 10.81 -3.18
C SER A 10 9.98 10.45 -4.23
N ALA A 11 8.71 10.75 -3.92
CA ALA A 11 7.82 11.65 -4.69
C ALA A 11 6.35 11.43 -4.28
N MET A 12 5.71 12.46 -3.71
CA MET A 12 4.25 12.58 -3.70
C MET A 12 3.86 13.38 -4.95
N GLY A 13 3.02 12.83 -5.82
CA GLY A 13 2.46 13.56 -6.95
C GLY A 13 2.24 12.68 -8.17
N LEU A 14 1.06 12.81 -8.78
CA LEU A 14 0.79 12.31 -10.12
C LEU A 14 1.93 12.73 -11.06
N SER A 15 2.73 11.79 -11.57
CA SER A 15 3.28 11.80 -12.94
C SER A 15 4.19 10.59 -13.18
N LEU A 16 3.96 9.96 -14.32
CA LEU A 16 4.62 8.76 -14.83
C LEU A 16 5.95 9.16 -15.50
N LEU A 17 7.10 8.68 -15.01
CA LEU A 17 8.30 8.40 -15.84
C LEU A 17 9.35 7.59 -15.03
N MET A 18 9.63 6.37 -15.49
CA MET A 18 10.86 5.55 -15.30
C MET A 18 11.30 5.08 -13.90
N ALA A 19 10.97 3.80 -13.61
CA ALA A 19 11.81 2.71 -13.07
C ALA A 19 12.72 2.90 -11.81
N GLY A 20 12.19 2.47 -10.64
CA GLY A 20 12.85 1.80 -9.47
C GLY A 20 13.73 2.66 -8.55
N VAL A 21 13.57 2.74 -7.21
CA VAL A 21 13.24 1.72 -6.18
C VAL A 21 12.64 2.41 -4.94
N GLY A 22 11.51 1.91 -4.40
CA GLY A 22 11.28 1.98 -2.94
C GLY A 22 10.01 2.63 -2.36
N ASN A 23 8.97 2.97 -3.12
CA ASN A 23 7.71 3.50 -2.53
C ASN A 23 6.85 2.38 -1.92
N VAL A 24 7.37 1.72 -0.89
CA VAL A 24 6.63 0.73 -0.10
C VAL A 24 5.83 1.46 0.96
N TRP A 25 4.51 1.31 0.89
CA TRP A 25 3.61 1.90 1.87
C TRP A 25 3.34 0.92 2.99
N TYR A 26 3.28 1.44 4.21
CA TYR A 26 2.90 0.69 5.40
C TYR A 26 1.73 1.39 6.08
N TYR A 27 0.83 0.60 6.64
CA TYR A 27 -0.26 1.12 7.45
C TYR A 27 -0.03 0.79 8.91
N LEU A 28 -0.04 1.82 9.75
CA LEU A 28 -0.03 1.69 11.20
C LEU A 28 -1.42 2.07 11.72
N ASN A 29 -1.99 1.21 12.56
CA ASN A 29 -3.27 1.49 13.20
C ASN A 29 -3.14 2.58 14.30
N GLY A 30 -4.23 2.87 15.01
CA GLY A 30 -4.26 3.91 16.05
C GLY A 30 -3.30 3.69 17.22
N SER A 31 -2.88 2.45 17.50
CA SER A 31 -1.88 2.13 18.53
C SER A 31 -0.44 2.16 18.01
N GLY A 32 -0.22 2.44 16.72
CA GLY A 32 1.09 2.39 16.08
C GLY A 32 1.51 0.99 15.64
N ALA A 33 0.67 -0.03 15.83
CA ALA A 33 0.96 -1.37 15.33
C ALA A 33 0.82 -1.41 13.80
N MET A 34 1.80 -2.01 13.13
CA MET A 34 1.83 -2.16 11.68
C MET A 34 0.90 -3.28 11.24
N ASN A 35 0.03 -3.00 10.27
CA ASN A 35 -0.74 -4.03 9.60
C ASN A 35 0.17 -4.83 8.68
N LYS A 36 0.11 -6.16 8.82
CA LYS A 36 0.87 -7.11 8.04
C LYS A 36 -0.03 -8.27 7.69
N GLY A 37 0.07 -8.74 6.45
CA GLY A 37 -0.67 -9.88 5.96
C GLY A 37 -2.16 -9.63 5.84
N GLY A 38 -2.64 -9.56 4.60
CA GLY A 38 -4.07 -9.53 4.30
C GLY A 38 -4.64 -8.12 4.22
N TRP A 39 -5.96 -8.03 4.37
CA TRP A 39 -6.74 -6.85 4.00
C TRP A 39 -6.97 -5.88 5.17
N SER A 40 -7.03 -4.59 4.85
CA SER A 40 -7.48 -3.56 5.78
C SER A 40 -8.31 -2.51 5.08
N LYS A 41 -9.44 -2.15 5.70
CA LYS A 41 -10.30 -1.09 5.21
C LYS A 41 -9.84 0.26 5.77
N VAL A 42 -9.57 1.20 4.87
CA VAL A 42 -9.21 2.59 5.22
C VAL A 42 -10.19 3.52 4.52
N GLY A 43 -11.06 4.16 5.31
CA GLY A 43 -12.18 4.93 4.78
C GLY A 43 -13.16 4.02 4.02
N LYS A 44 -13.31 4.25 2.71
CA LYS A 44 -14.21 3.48 1.84
C LYS A 44 -13.50 2.37 1.04
N SER A 45 -12.17 2.40 0.98
CA SER A 45 -11.37 1.52 0.14
C SER A 45 -10.72 0.40 0.96
N TRP A 46 -10.44 -0.72 0.30
CA TRP A 46 -9.72 -1.87 0.86
C TRP A 46 -8.31 -1.93 0.31
N TYR A 47 -7.36 -2.29 1.17
CA TYR A 47 -5.93 -2.34 0.88
C TYR A 47 -5.36 -3.66 1.36
N CYS A 48 -4.50 -4.30 0.55
CA CYS A 48 -3.91 -5.61 0.90
C CYS A 48 -2.41 -5.48 1.17
N PHE A 49 -1.94 -6.08 2.26
CA PHE A 49 -0.56 -5.99 2.71
C PHE A 49 0.14 -7.36 2.67
N THR A 50 1.41 -7.37 2.29
CA THR A 50 2.26 -8.56 2.37
C THR A 50 2.49 -8.96 3.83
N THR A 51 3.03 -10.15 4.05
CA THR A 51 3.44 -10.63 5.38
C THR A 51 4.50 -9.72 6.04
N SER A 52 5.27 -8.98 5.24
CA SER A 52 6.22 -7.96 5.72
C SER A 52 5.57 -6.61 6.05
N GLY A 53 4.27 -6.44 5.75
CA GLY A 53 3.52 -5.19 5.94
C GLY A 53 3.52 -4.24 4.74
N ALA A 54 4.16 -4.63 3.64
CA ALA A 54 4.21 -3.80 2.44
C ALA A 54 2.85 -3.78 1.74
N LEU A 55 2.34 -2.61 1.36
CA LEU A 55 1.14 -2.49 0.55
C LEU A 55 1.34 -3.07 -0.85
N LEU A 56 0.40 -3.89 -1.30
CA LEU A 56 0.29 -4.30 -2.69
C LEU A 56 -0.33 -3.18 -3.53
N VAL A 57 0.33 -2.82 -4.63
CA VAL A 57 -0.13 -1.80 -5.58
C VAL A 57 0.00 -2.32 -7.01
N ASN A 58 -0.94 -1.96 -7.88
CA ASN A 58 -0.93 -2.28 -9.31
C ASN A 58 -0.66 -3.77 -9.60
N THR A 59 -1.29 -4.67 -8.86
CA THR A 59 -1.04 -6.10 -8.92
C THR A 59 -2.28 -6.90 -8.58
N THR A 60 -2.19 -8.22 -8.72
CA THR A 60 -3.18 -9.17 -8.24
C THR A 60 -2.74 -9.68 -6.86
N THR A 61 -3.64 -9.66 -5.89
CA THR A 61 -3.41 -10.15 -4.54
C THR A 61 -3.32 -11.67 -4.51
N PRO A 62 -2.73 -12.30 -3.46
CA PRO A 62 -2.61 -13.76 -3.38
C PRO A 62 -3.94 -14.52 -3.43
N ASP A 63 -5.04 -13.86 -3.06
CA ASP A 63 -6.41 -14.36 -3.12
C ASP A 63 -7.16 -14.01 -4.43
N GLY A 64 -6.47 -13.42 -5.41
CA GLY A 64 -6.96 -13.27 -6.79
C GLY A 64 -7.65 -11.95 -7.11
N TYR A 65 -7.66 -10.96 -6.21
CA TYR A 65 -8.27 -9.66 -6.46
C TYR A 65 -7.30 -8.66 -7.08
N ARG A 66 -7.80 -7.71 -7.88
CA ARG A 66 -6.98 -6.64 -8.44
C ARG A 66 -6.95 -5.44 -7.51
N VAL A 67 -5.76 -4.90 -7.30
CA VAL A 67 -5.55 -3.59 -6.66
C VAL A 67 -4.98 -2.61 -7.67
N ASN A 68 -5.49 -1.38 -7.66
CA ASN A 68 -5.08 -0.33 -8.58
C ASN A 68 -3.71 0.28 -8.20
N ALA A 69 -3.27 1.31 -8.92
CA ALA A 69 -2.00 1.99 -8.66
C ALA A 69 -1.89 2.64 -7.26
N ASN A 70 -3.01 2.89 -6.59
CA ASN A 70 -3.06 3.38 -5.21
C ASN A 70 -3.09 2.25 -4.17
N GLY A 71 -3.16 0.99 -4.61
CA GLY A 71 -3.36 -0.19 -3.74
C GLY A 71 -4.80 -0.40 -3.31
N GLU A 72 -5.74 0.32 -3.89
CA GLU A 72 -7.17 0.16 -3.60
C GLU A 72 -7.71 -1.04 -4.39
N TRP A 73 -8.47 -1.90 -3.71
CA TRP A 73 -9.27 -2.94 -4.37
C TRP A 73 -10.25 -2.33 -5.38
N VAL A 74 -10.30 -2.93 -6.58
CA VAL A 74 -11.21 -2.59 -7.68
C VAL A 74 -11.99 -3.80 -8.18
#